data_AF-A0A9L0IEC1-F1
#
_entry.id   AF-A0A9L0IEC1-F1
#
_cell.length_a   1.000
_cell.length_b   1.000
_cell.length_c   1.000
_cell.angle_alpha   90.00
_cell.angle_beta   90.00
_cell.angle_gamma   90.00
#
_symmetry.space_group_name_H-M   'P 1'
#
loop_
_entity.id
_entity.type
_entity.pdbx_description
1 polymer ?
#
loop_
_entity_poly.entity_id
_entity_poly.type
_entity_poly.pdbx_seq_one_letter_code
_entity_poly.pdbx_strand_id
1 'polypeptide(L)'
;MSSLSGKVQTVLGLVEPNELGRTLTHEHLAMTFDCSYYPPPPSHEVISKEPIMMKNLYWIQKNPYSHKENLQLNQETEAIKEELLCFKAKGGGALVENTTTGISRDVQTLKWFAEETGVHIISGAGFYVDATHSSETRAMSVEQLTGVLINEILHGADGTSIKCGVIGEIGCSWPLTESERKVLQATAHAQAQLGCPVIIHPGRNPSAPFQIIQVLQEAGADISRTVMSHLDRYSSGSSIPHPTPEPHQPLSQQYSSRLNSNCFVFVCTITSSQHMTILDKKELLEFAQLGCYLEFDLFGTELLHYQFNPAIDMPNDNKRIKRVRLLVDEGYEDRILMAHDIHTKHRLVKYGGHGYSHILTNIVPKMLLRGITENVLDKILIENPKQWLTFK
;
A
#
# COMPACT_ATOMS: atom_id res chain seq x y z
N MET A 1 15.67 -4.73 -28.38
CA MET A 1 15.01 -5.04 -27.09
C MET A 1 15.69 -4.19 -26.04
N SER A 2 14.93 -3.53 -25.18
CA SER A 2 15.50 -2.79 -24.03
C SER A 2 16.43 -3.73 -23.24
N SER A 3 17.54 -3.21 -22.71
CA SER A 3 18.42 -3.96 -21.81
C SER A 3 17.72 -4.47 -20.54
N LEU A 4 16.51 -3.99 -20.28
CA LEU A 4 15.65 -4.41 -19.17
C LEU A 4 14.93 -5.73 -19.44
N SER A 5 14.64 -6.07 -20.70
CA SER A 5 13.82 -7.24 -21.04
C SER A 5 14.44 -8.53 -20.47
N GLY A 6 13.62 -9.30 -19.75
CA GLY A 6 14.04 -10.53 -19.07
C GLY A 6 14.80 -10.32 -17.75
N LYS A 7 14.94 -9.08 -17.26
CA LYS A 7 15.63 -8.75 -15.99
C LYS A 7 14.69 -8.11 -14.99
N VAL A 8 15.16 -8.05 -13.74
CA VAL A 8 14.55 -7.26 -12.67
C VAL A 8 15.48 -6.09 -12.34
N GLN A 9 14.94 -4.87 -12.26
CA GLN A 9 15.69 -3.68 -11.88
C GLN A 9 15.59 -3.47 -10.37
N THR A 10 16.72 -3.56 -9.67
CA THR A 10 16.86 -3.21 -8.25
C THR A 10 17.55 -1.86 -8.10
N VAL A 11 17.59 -1.31 -6.88
CA VAL A 11 18.37 -0.10 -6.58
C VAL A 11 19.88 -0.26 -6.77
N LEU A 12 20.38 -1.50 -6.86
CA LEU A 12 21.79 -1.82 -7.15
C LEU A 12 22.07 -2.12 -8.63
N GLY A 13 21.02 -2.14 -9.46
CA GLY A 13 21.13 -2.50 -10.87
C GLY A 13 20.28 -3.71 -11.26
N LEU A 14 20.53 -4.23 -12.46
CA LEU A 14 19.82 -5.38 -13.00
C LEU A 14 20.30 -6.68 -12.37
N VAL A 15 19.35 -7.56 -12.07
CA VAL A 15 19.59 -8.93 -11.60
C VAL A 15 18.80 -9.92 -12.44
N GLU A 16 19.22 -11.19 -12.45
CA GLU A 16 18.40 -12.26 -12.99
C GLU A 16 17.16 -12.46 -12.11
N PRO A 17 15.99 -12.73 -12.69
CA PRO A 17 14.77 -12.94 -11.90
C PRO A 17 14.88 -14.07 -10.86
N ASN A 18 15.70 -15.10 -11.13
CA ASN A 18 15.92 -16.22 -10.21
C ASN A 18 16.74 -15.84 -8.96
N GLU A 19 17.39 -14.67 -8.93
CA GLU A 19 18.16 -14.20 -7.77
C GLU A 19 17.26 -13.60 -6.67
N LEU A 20 16.02 -13.24 -6.98
CA LEU A 20 15.12 -12.57 -6.03
C LEU A 20 14.78 -13.43 -4.81
N GLY A 21 14.64 -14.74 -4.97
CA GLY A 21 14.17 -15.64 -3.90
C GLY A 21 12.79 -15.27 -3.36
N ARG A 22 12.59 -15.47 -2.05
CA ARG A 22 11.32 -15.11 -1.38
C ARG A 22 11.15 -13.60 -1.31
N THR A 23 10.07 -13.08 -1.89
CA THR A 23 9.86 -11.65 -2.13
C THR A 23 8.62 -11.14 -1.40
N LEU A 24 8.75 -10.01 -0.70
CA LEU A 24 7.62 -9.23 -0.20
C LEU A 24 7.25 -8.16 -1.23
N THR A 25 6.01 -8.12 -1.70
CA THR A 25 5.64 -7.31 -2.87
C THR A 25 5.16 -5.89 -2.55
N HIS A 26 5.04 -5.57 -1.27
CA HIS A 26 4.57 -4.26 -0.83
C HIS A 26 5.06 -3.88 0.57
N GLU A 27 6.10 -3.06 0.63
CA GLU A 27 6.67 -2.55 1.88
C GLU A 27 7.08 -1.08 1.75
N HIS A 28 7.29 -0.41 2.88
CA HIS A 28 7.92 0.90 2.93
C HIS A 28 9.13 0.87 3.89
N LEU A 29 10.20 1.57 3.53
CA LEU A 29 11.46 1.57 4.31
C LEU A 29 11.90 2.97 4.75
N ALA A 30 11.51 4.02 4.05
CA ALA A 30 12.01 5.38 4.32
C ALA A 30 10.92 6.47 4.17
N MET A 31 9.67 6.11 4.34
CA MET A 31 8.51 6.97 4.06
C MET A 31 8.21 7.98 5.17
N THR A 32 7.59 9.11 4.81
CA THR A 32 6.78 9.93 5.73
C THR A 32 5.30 9.89 5.35
N PHE A 33 4.42 9.70 6.32
CA PHE A 33 2.98 9.54 6.08
C PHE A 33 2.13 10.65 6.66
N ASP A 34 2.64 11.89 6.64
CA ASP A 34 1.94 13.05 7.19
C ASP A 34 0.60 13.35 6.50
N CYS A 35 0.47 13.02 5.22
CA CYS A 35 -0.79 13.14 4.47
C CYS A 35 -1.92 12.29 5.04
N SER A 36 -1.58 11.26 5.81
CA SER A 36 -2.49 10.34 6.48
C SER A 36 -2.79 10.73 7.92
N TYR A 37 -2.25 11.85 8.43
CA TYR A 37 -2.48 12.27 9.81
C TYR A 37 -3.98 12.49 10.10
N TYR A 38 -4.45 11.87 11.17
CA TYR A 38 -5.82 11.96 11.65
C TYR A 38 -5.83 12.56 13.07
N PRO A 39 -6.54 13.68 13.33
CA PRO A 39 -6.56 14.28 14.66
C PRO A 39 -6.92 13.27 15.77
N PRO A 40 -6.25 13.29 16.93
CA PRO A 40 -6.59 12.38 18.02
C PRO A 40 -8.01 12.66 18.54
N PRO A 41 -8.68 11.66 19.14
CA PRO A 41 -9.95 11.89 19.82
C PRO A 41 -9.83 12.99 20.90
N PRO A 42 -10.93 13.69 21.23
CA PRO A 42 -10.93 14.67 22.32
C PRO A 42 -10.37 14.06 23.60
N SER A 43 -9.56 14.82 24.34
CA SER A 43 -8.84 14.41 25.57
C SER A 43 -7.61 13.52 25.35
N HIS A 44 -7.32 13.10 24.12
CA HIS A 44 -6.14 12.29 23.80
C HIS A 44 -4.96 13.13 23.25
N GLU A 45 -5.01 14.47 23.34
CA GLU A 45 -3.99 15.37 22.76
C GLU A 45 -2.63 15.28 23.46
N VAL A 46 -2.61 14.85 24.73
CA VAL A 46 -1.36 14.66 25.48
C VAL A 46 -0.68 13.36 25.05
N ILE A 47 -1.42 12.23 25.06
CA ILE A 47 -0.87 10.92 24.70
C ILE A 47 -0.42 10.85 23.24
N SER A 48 -1.05 11.62 22.34
CA SER A 48 -0.68 11.66 20.91
C SER A 48 0.65 12.36 20.61
N LYS A 49 1.22 13.07 21.59
CA LYS A 49 2.47 13.83 21.49
C LYS A 49 3.58 13.25 22.35
N GLU A 50 3.28 12.25 23.19
CA GLU A 50 4.31 11.56 23.96
C GLU A 50 5.20 10.71 23.02
N PRO A 51 6.48 10.48 23.34
CA PRO A 51 7.28 9.52 22.59
C PRO A 51 6.65 8.13 22.56
N ILE A 52 6.98 7.31 21.55
CA ILE A 52 6.53 5.91 21.50
C ILE A 52 7.15 5.13 22.67
N MET A 53 6.31 4.64 23.58
CA MET A 53 6.69 3.93 24.79
C MET A 53 5.75 2.75 25.04
N MET A 54 6.21 1.75 25.80
CA MET A 54 5.35 0.60 26.14
C MET A 54 4.01 1.00 26.79
N LYS A 55 3.97 2.08 27.58
CA LYS A 55 2.75 2.56 28.24
C LYS A 55 1.68 3.11 27.28
N ASN A 56 2.07 3.65 26.11
CA ASN A 56 1.13 4.25 25.15
C ASN A 56 1.02 3.43 23.85
N LEU A 57 1.81 2.37 23.69
CA LEU A 57 1.84 1.54 22.48
C LEU A 57 0.46 0.99 22.09
N TYR A 58 -0.33 0.52 23.05
CA TYR A 58 -1.68 0.03 22.77
C TYR A 58 -2.58 1.14 22.20
N TRP A 59 -2.47 2.36 22.71
CA TRP A 59 -3.21 3.51 22.19
C TRP A 59 -2.78 3.84 20.75
N ILE A 60 -1.48 3.79 20.47
CA ILE A 60 -0.92 4.01 19.13
C ILE A 60 -1.42 2.92 18.16
N GLN A 61 -1.45 1.65 18.57
CA GLN A 61 -2.00 0.55 17.76
C GLN A 61 -3.48 0.75 17.41
N LYS A 62 -4.26 1.42 18.27
CA LYS A 62 -5.68 1.71 18.00
C LYS A 62 -5.91 3.03 17.28
N ASN A 63 -4.92 3.93 17.29
CA ASN A 63 -4.98 5.24 16.63
C ASN A 63 -3.67 5.51 15.86
N PRO A 64 -3.26 4.61 14.93
CA PRO A 64 -1.92 4.66 14.33
C PRO A 64 -1.67 5.96 13.57
N TYR A 65 -2.73 6.57 13.03
CA TYR A 65 -2.66 7.81 12.26
C TYR A 65 -2.80 9.08 13.11
N SER A 66 -3.06 8.94 14.41
CA SER A 66 -3.17 10.07 15.34
C SER A 66 -1.89 10.36 16.12
N HIS A 67 -0.81 9.64 15.85
CA HIS A 67 0.48 9.83 16.49
C HIS A 67 1.52 10.28 15.46
N LYS A 68 1.91 11.56 15.45
CA LYS A 68 2.76 12.11 14.37
C LYS A 68 4.10 11.39 14.24
N GLU A 69 4.77 11.11 15.36
CA GLU A 69 6.05 10.38 15.33
C GLU A 69 5.90 8.98 14.73
N ASN A 70 4.73 8.35 14.87
CA ASN A 70 4.48 7.00 14.35
C ASN A 70 4.43 6.99 12.80
N LEU A 71 4.17 8.13 12.17
CA LEU A 71 4.09 8.31 10.72
C LEU A 71 5.44 8.66 10.07
N GLN A 72 6.51 8.77 10.87
CA GLN A 72 7.84 9.19 10.41
C GLN A 72 8.79 8.00 10.32
N LEU A 73 8.46 7.03 9.44
CA LEU A 73 9.23 5.78 9.32
C LEU A 73 10.68 6.04 8.88
N ASN A 74 10.91 7.09 8.10
CA ASN A 74 12.23 7.58 7.68
C ASN A 74 13.22 7.89 8.81
N GLN A 75 12.76 8.01 10.06
CA GLN A 75 13.61 8.24 11.24
C GLN A 75 14.12 6.93 11.87
N GLU A 76 13.73 5.76 11.36
CA GLU A 76 14.02 4.44 11.95
C GLU A 76 15.03 3.61 11.16
N THR A 77 15.96 4.27 10.48
CA THR A 77 16.95 3.63 9.59
C THR A 77 17.65 2.43 10.22
N GLU A 78 18.18 2.54 11.44
CA GLU A 78 18.87 1.42 12.09
C GLU A 78 17.93 0.25 12.42
N ALA A 79 16.72 0.52 12.90
CA ALA A 79 15.75 -0.52 13.21
C ALA A 79 15.32 -1.28 11.95
N ILE A 80 15.13 -0.55 10.84
CA ILE A 80 14.76 -1.13 9.56
C ILE A 80 15.90 -2.00 9.02
N LYS A 81 17.15 -1.54 9.10
CA LYS A 81 18.33 -2.36 8.73
C LYS A 81 18.37 -3.67 9.52
N GLU A 82 18.21 -3.62 10.85
CA GLU A 82 18.18 -4.81 11.70
C GLU A 82 17.07 -5.79 11.31
N GLU A 83 15.88 -5.28 10.97
CA GLU A 83 14.77 -6.13 10.54
C GLU A 83 14.96 -6.72 9.14
N LEU A 84 15.59 -5.99 8.22
CA LEU A 84 15.96 -6.52 6.91
C LEU A 84 17.01 -7.64 7.02
N LEU A 85 17.99 -7.50 7.93
CA LEU A 85 18.91 -8.58 8.27
C LEU A 85 18.19 -9.80 8.86
N CYS A 86 17.20 -9.56 9.72
CA CYS A 86 16.34 -10.63 10.25
C CYS A 86 15.55 -11.31 9.13
N PHE A 87 14.93 -10.54 8.24
CA PHE A 87 14.20 -11.04 7.07
C PHE A 87 15.10 -11.89 6.18
N LYS A 88 16.31 -11.42 5.87
CA LYS A 88 17.33 -12.17 5.12
C LYS A 88 17.69 -13.49 5.82
N ALA A 89 17.91 -13.45 7.14
CA ALA A 89 18.23 -14.64 7.94
C ALA A 89 17.08 -15.66 7.99
N LYS A 90 15.83 -15.24 7.77
CA LYS A 90 14.66 -16.12 7.62
C LYS A 90 14.44 -16.63 6.19
N GLY A 91 15.37 -16.34 5.27
CA GLY A 91 15.31 -16.77 3.87
C GLY A 91 14.60 -15.78 2.94
N GLY A 92 14.34 -14.55 3.41
CA GLY A 92 13.89 -13.45 2.57
C GLY A 92 14.97 -13.04 1.56
N GLY A 93 14.60 -12.85 0.30
CA GLY A 93 15.54 -12.51 -0.77
C GLY A 93 15.36 -11.09 -1.30
N ALA A 94 14.11 -10.65 -1.47
CA ALA A 94 13.80 -9.36 -2.05
C ALA A 94 12.57 -8.70 -1.41
N LEU A 95 12.43 -7.39 -1.63
CA LEU A 95 11.19 -6.67 -1.39
C LEU A 95 10.97 -5.57 -2.42
N VAL A 96 9.71 -5.17 -2.59
CA VAL A 96 9.31 -4.01 -3.36
C VAL A 96 8.98 -2.87 -2.41
N GLU A 97 9.64 -1.74 -2.60
CA GLU A 97 9.47 -0.53 -1.82
C GLU A 97 8.56 0.44 -2.59
N ASN A 98 7.35 0.65 -2.08
CA ASN A 98 6.28 1.35 -2.78
C ASN A 98 6.17 2.83 -2.40
N THR A 99 7.17 3.41 -1.76
CA THR A 99 7.15 4.84 -1.46
C THR A 99 7.38 5.63 -2.74
N THR A 100 6.41 6.47 -3.13
CA THR A 100 6.45 7.25 -4.38
C THR A 100 6.43 8.76 -4.13
N THR A 101 6.34 9.56 -5.21
CA THR A 101 6.17 11.00 -5.11
C THR A 101 4.91 11.33 -4.31
N GLY A 102 5.08 12.17 -3.28
CA GLY A 102 4.02 12.57 -2.36
C GLY A 102 4.13 11.97 -0.95
N ILE A 103 4.93 10.91 -0.77
CA ILE A 103 5.16 10.23 0.51
C ILE A 103 6.66 10.05 0.85
N SER A 104 7.50 10.89 0.23
CA SER A 104 8.93 11.06 0.56
C SER A 104 9.83 9.86 0.23
N ARG A 105 9.81 9.39 -1.02
CA ARG A 105 10.77 8.39 -1.52
C ARG A 105 12.21 8.88 -1.36
N ASP A 106 13.12 7.96 -1.01
CA ASP A 106 14.55 8.21 -0.90
C ASP A 106 15.36 7.00 -1.42
N VAL A 107 15.58 6.97 -2.75
CA VAL A 107 16.33 5.87 -3.39
C VAL A 107 17.79 5.73 -2.91
N GLN A 108 18.39 6.78 -2.35
CA GLN A 108 19.76 6.72 -1.85
C GLN A 108 19.82 5.91 -0.54
N THR A 109 18.85 6.13 0.34
CA THR A 109 18.65 5.32 1.55
C THR A 109 18.28 3.88 1.20
N LEU A 110 17.43 3.66 0.18
CA LEU A 110 17.10 2.31 -0.29
C LEU A 110 18.33 1.56 -0.81
N LYS A 111 19.19 2.22 -1.58
CA LYS A 111 20.46 1.65 -2.04
C LYS A 111 21.35 1.23 -0.87
N TRP A 112 21.48 2.10 0.13
CA TRP A 112 22.26 1.78 1.34
C TRP A 112 21.71 0.56 2.07
N PHE A 113 20.38 0.44 2.23
CA PHE A 113 19.78 -0.76 2.82
C PHE A 113 20.12 -2.03 2.03
N ALA A 114 20.07 -1.98 0.70
CA ALA A 114 20.39 -3.14 -0.13
C ALA A 114 21.86 -3.56 0.02
N GLU A 115 22.79 -2.60 0.08
CA GLU A 115 24.23 -2.84 0.28
C GLU A 115 24.52 -3.46 1.66
N GLU A 116 23.93 -2.92 2.72
CA GLU A 116 24.20 -3.35 4.11
C GLU A 116 23.56 -4.69 4.47
N THR A 117 22.46 -5.06 3.82
CA THR A 117 21.65 -6.22 4.22
C THR A 117 21.72 -7.38 3.23
N GLY A 118 22.12 -7.11 1.99
CA GLY A 118 22.07 -8.08 0.89
C GLY A 118 20.65 -8.50 0.49
N VAL A 119 19.63 -7.74 0.91
CA VAL A 119 18.25 -7.89 0.41
C VAL A 119 18.11 -7.10 -0.89
N HIS A 120 17.54 -7.71 -1.93
CA HIS A 120 17.23 -6.98 -3.15
C HIS A 120 16.07 -6.01 -2.89
N ILE A 121 16.26 -4.72 -3.19
CA ILE A 121 15.22 -3.70 -3.04
C ILE A 121 14.85 -3.20 -4.43
N ILE A 122 13.57 -3.33 -4.76
CA ILE A 122 12.97 -2.81 -5.99
C ILE A 122 12.22 -1.54 -5.62
N SER A 123 12.70 -0.38 -6.06
CA SER A 123 12.06 0.90 -5.75
C SER A 123 10.93 1.23 -6.74
N GLY A 124 9.85 1.80 -6.20
CA GLY A 124 8.68 2.25 -6.91
C GLY A 124 8.78 3.64 -7.55
N ALA A 125 8.27 3.76 -8.77
CA ALA A 125 8.09 5.00 -9.52
C ALA A 125 6.66 5.56 -9.41
N GLY A 126 6.51 6.86 -9.61
CA GLY A 126 5.20 7.49 -9.79
C GLY A 126 4.69 8.32 -8.63
N PHE A 127 3.37 8.35 -8.47
CA PHE A 127 2.66 9.33 -7.65
C PHE A 127 1.60 8.65 -6.78
N TYR A 128 1.49 9.13 -5.54
CA TYR A 128 0.50 8.65 -4.59
C TYR A 128 -0.87 9.32 -4.82
N VAL A 129 -1.70 9.45 -3.78
CA VAL A 129 -3.08 9.95 -3.93
C VAL A 129 -3.11 11.47 -4.19
N ASP A 130 -4.22 11.97 -4.73
CA ASP A 130 -4.38 13.38 -5.13
C ASP A 130 -4.09 14.37 -3.99
N ALA A 131 -4.37 14.00 -2.74
CA ALA A 131 -4.06 14.83 -1.56
C ALA A 131 -2.55 15.15 -1.44
N THR A 132 -1.69 14.36 -2.07
CA THR A 132 -0.22 14.54 -2.07
C THR A 132 0.33 15.16 -3.35
N HIS A 133 -0.48 15.29 -4.40
CA HIS A 133 -0.05 15.90 -5.64
C HIS A 133 0.29 17.38 -5.43
N SER A 134 1.37 17.84 -6.05
CA SER A 134 1.73 19.26 -6.07
C SER A 134 0.88 20.04 -7.07
N SER A 135 0.95 21.38 -7.07
CA SER A 135 0.34 22.22 -8.11
C SER A 135 0.86 21.86 -9.51
N GLU A 136 2.15 21.58 -9.59
CA GLU A 136 2.84 21.21 -10.84
C GLU A 136 2.33 19.86 -11.33
N THR A 137 2.23 18.87 -10.44
CA THR A 137 1.72 17.53 -10.77
C THR A 137 0.29 17.61 -11.31
N ARG A 138 -0.59 18.39 -10.66
CA ARG A 138 -1.97 18.57 -11.14
C ARG A 138 -2.04 19.28 -12.49
N ALA A 139 -1.10 20.18 -12.78
CA ALA A 139 -1.04 20.90 -14.04
C ALA A 139 -0.47 20.08 -15.21
N MET A 140 0.30 19.01 -14.92
CA MET A 140 0.90 18.18 -15.96
C MET A 140 -0.15 17.48 -16.84
N SER A 141 0.16 17.37 -18.14
CA SER A 141 -0.57 16.52 -19.08
C SER A 141 -0.23 15.05 -18.85
N VAL A 142 -1.03 14.15 -19.45
CA VAL A 142 -0.76 12.70 -19.42
C VAL A 142 0.61 12.39 -20.03
N GLU A 143 1.01 13.07 -21.10
CA GLU A 143 2.30 12.90 -21.77
C GLU A 143 3.46 13.33 -20.86
N GLN A 144 3.30 14.44 -20.15
CA GLN A 144 4.32 14.92 -19.20
C GLN A 144 4.49 13.94 -18.03
N LEU A 145 3.38 13.46 -17.46
CA LEU A 145 3.39 12.44 -16.41
C LEU A 145 4.03 11.14 -16.91
N THR A 146 3.72 10.72 -18.14
CA THR A 146 4.31 9.55 -18.78
C THR A 146 5.83 9.70 -18.89
N GLY A 147 6.30 10.89 -19.29
CA GLY A 147 7.72 11.22 -19.38
C GLY A 147 8.44 11.11 -18.03
N VAL A 148 7.82 11.56 -16.94
CA VAL A 148 8.36 11.40 -15.58
C VAL A 148 8.53 9.92 -15.22
N LEU A 149 7.47 9.12 -15.41
CA LEU A 149 7.51 7.68 -15.11
C LEU A 149 8.58 6.95 -15.92
N ILE A 150 8.67 7.23 -17.22
CA ILE A 150 9.70 6.63 -18.08
C ILE A 150 11.10 7.03 -17.62
N ASN A 151 11.30 8.30 -17.24
CA ASN A 151 12.60 8.78 -16.76
C ASN A 151 13.04 8.06 -15.46
N GLU A 152 12.13 7.86 -14.51
CA GLU A 152 12.44 7.16 -13.25
C GLU A 152 12.85 5.69 -13.47
N ILE A 153 12.26 5.04 -14.47
CA ILE A 153 12.58 3.66 -14.84
C ILE A 153 13.87 3.57 -15.67
N LEU A 154 14.10 4.47 -16.62
CA LEU A 154 15.21 4.35 -17.58
C LEU A 154 16.49 5.07 -17.16
N HIS A 155 16.39 6.17 -16.42
CA HIS A 155 17.50 7.09 -16.18
C HIS A 155 17.83 7.25 -14.71
N GLY A 156 16.81 7.41 -13.87
CA GLY A 156 16.98 7.49 -12.42
C GLY A 156 15.91 8.33 -11.73
N ALA A 157 15.83 8.17 -10.42
CA ALA A 157 14.87 8.82 -9.53
C ALA A 157 15.58 9.74 -8.51
N ASP A 158 14.82 10.69 -7.96
CA ASP A 158 15.21 11.59 -6.86
C ASP A 158 16.51 12.36 -7.10
N GLY A 159 16.76 12.76 -8.36
CA GLY A 159 17.98 13.48 -8.75
C GLY A 159 19.25 12.62 -8.80
N THR A 160 19.10 11.29 -8.71
CA THR A 160 20.19 10.31 -8.77
C THR A 160 20.19 9.54 -10.10
N SER A 161 21.15 8.63 -10.26
CA SER A 161 21.16 7.62 -11.35
C SER A 161 20.55 6.27 -10.95
N ILE A 162 19.99 6.17 -9.73
CA ILE A 162 19.37 4.96 -9.21
C ILE A 162 17.97 4.86 -9.83
N LYS A 163 17.69 3.74 -10.49
CA LYS A 163 16.46 3.53 -11.26
C LYS A 163 15.42 2.79 -10.45
N CYS A 164 14.16 3.14 -10.68
CA CYS A 164 13.02 2.39 -10.18
C CYS A 164 12.83 1.10 -10.98
N GLY A 165 12.28 0.07 -10.35
CA GLY A 165 12.01 -1.22 -10.98
C GLY A 165 10.53 -1.56 -11.15
N VAL A 166 9.64 -0.75 -10.60
CA VAL A 166 8.18 -0.87 -10.74
C VAL A 166 7.54 0.51 -10.85
N ILE A 167 6.43 0.62 -11.57
CA ILE A 167 5.58 1.81 -11.49
C ILE A 167 4.52 1.56 -10.41
N GLY A 168 4.67 2.24 -9.29
CA GLY A 168 3.75 2.25 -8.18
C GLY A 168 4.43 2.36 -6.81
N GLU A 169 3.66 2.40 -5.71
CA GLU A 169 2.20 2.32 -5.73
C GLU A 169 1.56 3.59 -6.34
N ILE A 170 0.68 3.40 -7.33
CA ILE A 170 -0.08 4.49 -7.91
C ILE A 170 -1.31 4.74 -7.07
N GLY A 171 -1.36 5.91 -6.43
CA GLY A 171 -2.41 6.32 -5.53
C GLY A 171 -3.74 6.59 -6.21
N CYS A 172 -4.79 5.90 -5.80
CA CYS A 172 -6.15 6.20 -6.22
C CYS A 172 -7.03 6.46 -5.00
N SER A 173 -7.63 7.64 -4.91
CA SER A 173 -8.71 7.93 -3.96
C SER A 173 -10.06 7.39 -4.46
N TRP A 174 -11.11 7.61 -3.67
CA TRP A 174 -12.48 7.37 -4.13
C TRP A 174 -13.40 8.54 -3.76
N PRO A 175 -14.18 9.06 -4.71
CA PRO A 175 -14.16 8.78 -6.16
C PRO A 175 -12.81 9.17 -6.81
N LEU A 176 -12.46 8.52 -7.92
CA LEU A 176 -11.22 8.83 -8.65
C LEU A 176 -11.22 10.28 -9.14
N THR A 177 -10.21 11.06 -8.74
CA THR A 177 -10.06 12.45 -9.16
C THR A 177 -9.56 12.58 -10.60
N GLU A 178 -9.65 13.79 -11.17
CA GLU A 178 -9.07 14.07 -12.49
C GLU A 178 -7.56 13.86 -12.51
N SER A 179 -6.85 14.32 -11.48
CA SER A 179 -5.39 14.18 -11.42
C SER A 179 -4.97 12.72 -11.33
N GLU A 180 -5.60 11.92 -10.47
CA GLU A 180 -5.31 10.48 -10.37
C GLU A 180 -5.67 9.72 -11.65
N ARG A 181 -6.75 10.10 -12.33
CA ARG A 181 -7.09 9.54 -13.66
C ARG A 181 -6.00 9.81 -14.69
N LYS A 182 -5.43 11.03 -14.72
CA LYS A 182 -4.29 11.34 -15.61
C LYS A 182 -3.06 10.52 -15.26
N VAL A 183 -2.78 10.31 -13.97
CA VAL A 183 -1.65 9.47 -13.51
C VAL A 183 -1.86 8.00 -13.92
N LEU A 184 -3.08 7.46 -13.80
CA LEU A 184 -3.41 6.10 -14.27
C LEU A 184 -3.21 5.94 -15.78
N GLN A 185 -3.68 6.91 -16.57
CA GLN A 185 -3.47 6.90 -18.03
C GLN A 185 -1.98 6.97 -18.38
N ALA A 186 -1.22 7.83 -17.70
CA ALA A 186 0.23 7.93 -17.88
C ALA A 186 0.95 6.63 -17.49
N THR A 187 0.48 5.97 -16.43
CA THR A 187 0.98 4.66 -15.98
C THR A 187 0.77 3.61 -17.07
N ALA A 188 -0.43 3.54 -17.65
CA ALA A 188 -0.72 2.62 -18.76
C ALA A 188 0.19 2.87 -19.97
N HIS A 189 0.37 4.14 -20.37
CA HIS A 189 1.23 4.50 -21.49
C HIS A 189 2.70 4.15 -21.24
N ALA A 190 3.21 4.38 -20.02
CA ALA A 190 4.57 4.02 -19.64
C ALA A 190 4.74 2.49 -19.62
N GLN A 191 3.76 1.76 -19.06
CA GLN A 191 3.78 0.30 -19.02
C GLN A 191 3.77 -0.30 -20.44
N ALA A 192 2.93 0.19 -21.33
CA ALA A 192 2.84 -0.29 -22.71
C ALA A 192 4.14 -0.07 -23.49
N GLN A 193 4.87 1.02 -23.21
CA GLN A 193 6.15 1.32 -23.86
C GLN A 193 7.32 0.50 -23.30
N LEU A 194 7.35 0.29 -21.98
CA LEU A 194 8.50 -0.27 -21.29
C LEU A 194 8.37 -1.75 -20.96
N GLY A 195 7.16 -2.29 -20.95
CA GLY A 195 6.89 -3.62 -20.41
C GLY A 195 7.34 -3.71 -18.94
N CYS A 196 7.07 -2.69 -18.12
CA CYS A 196 7.42 -2.68 -16.70
C CYS A 196 6.28 -3.28 -15.83
N PRO A 197 6.58 -3.73 -14.61
CA PRO A 197 5.55 -4.07 -13.63
C PRO A 197 4.81 -2.82 -13.13
N VAL A 198 3.53 -2.97 -12.81
CA VAL A 198 2.68 -1.91 -12.21
C VAL A 198 2.05 -2.41 -10.91
N ILE A 199 1.92 -1.53 -9.92
CA ILE A 199 1.20 -1.76 -8.65
C ILE A 199 0.33 -0.57 -8.26
N ILE A 200 -0.90 -0.85 -7.84
CA ILE A 200 -1.97 0.15 -7.66
C ILE A 200 -2.47 0.14 -6.22
N HIS A 201 -2.54 1.33 -5.63
CA HIS A 201 -3.28 1.60 -4.39
C HIS A 201 -4.74 1.91 -4.70
N PRO A 202 -5.71 1.01 -4.44
CA PRO A 202 -7.10 1.32 -4.70
C PRO A 202 -7.70 2.22 -3.63
N GLY A 203 -8.67 3.02 -4.07
CA GLY A 203 -9.58 3.73 -3.19
C GLY A 203 -10.35 2.75 -2.28
N ARG A 204 -10.79 3.24 -1.12
CA ARG A 204 -11.49 2.45 -0.09
C ARG A 204 -12.97 2.21 -0.45
N ASN A 205 -13.25 1.88 -1.73
CA ASN A 205 -14.58 1.56 -2.29
C ASN A 205 -14.56 0.28 -3.18
N PRO A 206 -15.60 -0.59 -3.17
CA PRO A 206 -15.57 -1.89 -3.82
C PRO A 206 -15.57 -1.78 -5.35
N SER A 207 -16.10 -0.67 -5.86
CA SER A 207 -16.06 -0.36 -7.27
C SER A 207 -14.72 0.22 -7.71
N ALA A 208 -13.83 0.62 -6.77
CA ALA A 208 -12.56 1.26 -7.11
C ALA A 208 -11.63 0.32 -7.88
N PRO A 209 -11.36 -0.94 -7.46
CA PRO A 209 -10.51 -1.83 -8.23
C PRO A 209 -11.00 -2.04 -9.67
N PHE A 210 -12.31 -2.28 -9.86
CA PHE A 210 -12.90 -2.47 -11.19
C PHE A 210 -12.77 -1.22 -12.07
N GLN A 211 -13.08 -0.04 -11.52
CA GLN A 211 -12.94 1.22 -12.26
C GLN A 211 -11.48 1.48 -12.65
N ILE A 212 -10.53 1.18 -11.77
CA ILE A 212 -9.10 1.40 -12.06
C ILE A 212 -8.62 0.46 -13.16
N ILE A 213 -8.97 -0.84 -13.10
CA ILE A 213 -8.64 -1.79 -14.17
C ILE A 213 -9.24 -1.34 -15.50
N GLN A 214 -10.49 -0.88 -15.51
CA GLN A 214 -11.12 -0.34 -16.72
C GLN A 214 -10.31 0.82 -17.31
N VAL A 215 -9.94 1.81 -16.49
CA VAL A 215 -9.15 2.98 -16.95
C VAL A 215 -7.79 2.55 -17.51
N LEU A 216 -7.11 1.62 -16.85
CA LEU A 216 -5.83 1.09 -17.30
C LEU A 216 -5.97 0.35 -18.63
N GLN A 217 -6.98 -0.52 -18.79
CA GLN A 217 -7.26 -1.25 -20.04
C GLN A 217 -7.58 -0.31 -21.19
N GLU A 218 -8.45 0.67 -20.97
CA GLU A 218 -8.82 1.68 -21.98
C GLU A 218 -7.60 2.48 -22.45
N ALA A 219 -6.62 2.71 -21.57
CA ALA A 219 -5.35 3.38 -21.89
C ALA A 219 -4.24 2.43 -22.40
N GLY A 220 -4.53 1.13 -22.57
CA GLY A 220 -3.62 0.16 -23.18
C GLY A 220 -2.65 -0.57 -22.24
N ALA A 221 -2.91 -0.55 -20.92
CA ALA A 221 -2.13 -1.30 -19.95
C ALA A 221 -2.26 -2.83 -20.13
N ASP A 222 -1.20 -3.56 -19.82
CA ASP A 222 -1.24 -5.02 -19.69
C ASP A 222 -1.63 -5.40 -18.26
N ILE A 223 -2.90 -5.73 -18.08
CA ILE A 223 -3.46 -6.10 -16.78
C ILE A 223 -2.81 -7.34 -16.19
N SER A 224 -2.30 -8.25 -17.02
CA SER A 224 -1.61 -9.45 -16.53
C SER A 224 -0.31 -9.15 -15.79
N ARG A 225 0.13 -7.89 -15.81
CA ARG A 225 1.34 -7.35 -15.17
C ARG A 225 1.07 -6.22 -14.20
N THR A 226 -0.20 -6.04 -13.85
CA THR A 226 -0.67 -5.05 -12.89
C THR A 226 -1.06 -5.75 -11.60
N VAL A 227 -0.63 -5.19 -10.48
CA VAL A 227 -1.03 -5.60 -9.13
C VAL A 227 -2.11 -4.67 -8.62
N MET A 228 -3.16 -5.26 -8.05
CA MET A 228 -4.13 -4.54 -7.24
C MET A 228 -3.88 -4.83 -5.76
N SER A 229 -3.43 -3.82 -5.03
CA SER A 229 -3.10 -3.86 -3.60
C SER A 229 -4.35 -3.85 -2.71
N HIS A 230 -4.15 -4.12 -1.42
CA HIS A 230 -5.16 -3.95 -0.36
C HIS A 230 -6.47 -4.76 -0.51
N LEU A 231 -6.43 -5.93 -1.15
CA LEU A 231 -7.61 -6.80 -1.31
C LEU A 231 -8.01 -7.57 -0.03
N ASP A 232 -7.31 -7.29 1.07
CA ASP A 232 -7.58 -7.81 2.41
C ASP A 232 -8.90 -7.31 3.00
N ARG A 233 -9.24 -6.04 2.78
CA ARG A 233 -10.26 -5.30 3.57
C ARG A 233 -11.63 -5.97 3.47
N TYR A 234 -12.26 -6.21 4.63
CA TYR A 234 -13.54 -6.91 4.76
C TYR A 234 -14.55 -6.07 5.57
N SER A 235 -15.84 -6.39 5.50
CA SER A 235 -16.82 -5.97 6.51
C SER A 235 -17.73 -7.17 6.81
N SER A 236 -18.00 -7.41 8.08
CA SER A 236 -19.05 -8.36 8.45
C SER A 236 -20.38 -7.77 7.97
N GLY A 237 -21.08 -8.48 7.07
CA GLY A 237 -22.25 -8.01 6.31
C GLY A 237 -23.50 -7.57 7.10
N SER A 238 -23.35 -7.08 8.32
CA SER A 238 -24.32 -6.33 9.09
C SER A 238 -24.17 -4.84 8.78
N SER A 239 -24.94 -4.34 7.82
CA SER A 239 -25.29 -2.92 7.76
C SER A 239 -26.07 -2.59 9.04
N ILE A 240 -25.39 -2.14 10.10
CA ILE A 240 -26.08 -1.46 11.19
C ILE A 240 -26.45 -0.08 10.63
N PRO A 241 -27.73 0.25 10.46
CA PRO A 241 -28.11 1.59 10.05
C PRO A 241 -27.58 2.58 11.08
N HIS A 242 -26.75 3.52 10.62
CA HIS A 242 -26.34 4.63 11.46
C HIS A 242 -27.61 5.43 11.85
N PRO A 243 -27.80 5.78 13.13
CA PRO A 243 -28.83 6.74 13.48
C PRO A 243 -28.50 8.04 12.76
N THR A 244 -29.43 8.50 11.93
CA THR A 244 -29.46 9.90 11.48
C THR A 244 -29.37 10.78 12.72
N PRO A 245 -28.53 11.83 12.76
CA PRO A 245 -28.56 12.77 13.86
C PRO A 245 -29.98 13.36 13.91
N GLU A 246 -30.74 13.06 14.96
CA GLU A 246 -31.95 13.82 15.23
C GLU A 246 -31.54 15.29 15.47
N PRO A 247 -32.29 16.26 14.95
CA PRO A 247 -32.02 17.67 15.21
C PRO A 247 -32.29 17.96 16.68
N HIS A 248 -31.27 17.84 17.53
CA HIS A 248 -31.37 18.27 18.91
C HIS A 248 -31.64 19.78 18.95
N GLN A 249 -32.76 20.13 19.59
CA GLN A 249 -33.14 21.49 19.94
C GLN A 249 -32.00 22.21 20.68
N PRO A 250 -31.80 23.52 20.45
CA PRO A 250 -30.71 24.25 21.07
C PRO A 250 -31.04 24.50 22.55
N LEU A 251 -30.22 23.96 23.46
CA LEU A 251 -30.06 24.53 24.79
C LEU A 251 -29.21 25.81 24.65
N SER A 252 -29.88 26.90 24.29
CA SER A 252 -29.37 28.25 24.51
C SER A 252 -29.57 28.59 25.99
N GLN A 253 -28.48 28.77 26.74
CA GLN A 253 -28.33 29.88 27.69
C GLN A 253 -26.92 29.93 28.31
N GLN A 254 -26.30 31.09 28.11
CA GLN A 254 -25.19 31.72 28.88
C GLN A 254 -23.81 31.03 28.73
N TYR A 255 -22.80 31.61 28.07
CA TYR A 255 -22.32 32.99 28.14
C TYR A 255 -21.73 33.49 26.81
N SER A 256 -21.98 34.77 26.56
CA SER A 256 -21.53 35.56 25.43
C SER A 256 -20.05 35.97 25.52
N SER A 257 -19.47 36.17 24.33
CA SER A 257 -18.40 37.12 23.97
C SER A 257 -16.99 36.55 23.74
N ARG A 258 -16.71 36.19 22.47
CA ARG A 258 -15.77 36.89 21.58
C ARG A 258 -15.66 36.13 20.26
N LEU A 259 -16.17 36.74 19.20
CA LEU A 259 -15.92 36.34 17.81
C LEU A 259 -14.50 36.75 17.41
N ASN A 260 -13.79 35.85 16.74
CA ASN A 260 -12.87 36.19 15.66
C ASN A 260 -12.87 35.05 14.63
N SER A 261 -13.62 35.31 13.57
CA SER A 261 -13.42 35.05 12.13
C SER A 261 -12.50 33.92 11.66
N ASN A 262 -13.06 33.15 10.71
CA ASN A 262 -12.43 32.38 9.62
C ASN A 262 -11.98 30.94 9.91
N CYS A 263 -12.92 30.00 9.76
CA CYS A 263 -12.68 28.71 9.11
C CYS A 263 -14.01 28.17 8.55
N PHE A 264 -14.24 28.35 7.25
CA PHE A 264 -15.28 27.63 6.53
C PHE A 264 -14.75 26.22 6.22
N VAL A 265 -15.16 25.24 7.03
CA VAL A 265 -15.04 23.82 6.64
C VAL A 265 -16.29 23.47 5.85
N PHE A 266 -16.12 23.23 4.55
CA PHE A 266 -17.17 22.70 3.69
C PHE A 266 -17.45 21.25 4.10
N VAL A 267 -18.52 21.01 4.87
CA VAL A 267 -19.06 19.67 5.08
C VAL A 267 -20.02 19.40 3.92
N CYS A 268 -19.53 18.73 2.88
CA CYS A 268 -20.37 18.27 1.78
C CYS A 268 -21.21 17.09 2.27
N THR A 269 -22.52 17.30 2.34
CA THR A 269 -23.52 16.26 2.63
C THR A 269 -23.85 15.56 1.32
N ILE A 270 -23.35 14.34 1.12
CA ILE A 270 -23.81 13.42 0.08
C ILE A 270 -24.35 12.17 0.77
N THR A 271 -25.66 11.99 0.67
CA THR A 271 -26.40 10.80 1.06
C THR A 271 -26.32 9.76 -0.07
N SER A 272 -25.63 8.64 0.18
CA SER A 272 -25.88 7.30 -0.40
C SER A 272 -24.74 6.34 -0.03
N SER A 273 -24.92 5.59 1.06
CA SER A 273 -24.25 4.30 1.39
C SER A 273 -22.99 3.93 0.58
N GLN A 274 -21.80 4.24 1.10
CA GLN A 274 -20.50 4.13 0.42
C GLN A 274 -19.45 3.39 1.26
N HIS A 275 -19.19 2.10 1.08
CA HIS A 275 -18.00 1.48 1.70
C HIS A 275 -17.49 0.31 0.85
N MET A 276 -16.20 -0.09 0.99
CA MET A 276 -15.62 -1.47 0.85
C MET A 276 -14.45 -1.61 -0.18
N THR A 277 -13.78 -2.75 -0.46
CA THR A 277 -12.73 -2.82 -1.55
C THR A 277 -12.91 -4.01 -2.49
N ILE A 278 -13.11 -5.26 -2.03
CA ILE A 278 -13.87 -6.34 -2.73
C ILE A 278 -14.28 -7.37 -1.67
N LEU A 279 -15.57 -7.60 -1.46
CA LEU A 279 -16.03 -8.27 -0.23
C LEU A 279 -16.53 -9.67 -0.46
N ASP A 280 -17.39 -9.77 -1.47
CA ASP A 280 -18.13 -10.97 -1.73
C ASP A 280 -17.20 -11.99 -2.37
N LYS A 281 -17.37 -13.26 -1.99
CA LYS A 281 -16.64 -14.35 -2.64
C LYS A 281 -16.84 -14.24 -4.16
N LYS A 282 -18.07 -13.92 -4.60
CA LYS A 282 -18.38 -13.78 -6.02
C LYS A 282 -17.64 -12.60 -6.64
N GLU A 283 -17.75 -11.40 -6.06
CA GLU A 283 -17.05 -10.21 -6.57
C GLU A 283 -15.53 -10.39 -6.62
N LEU A 284 -14.93 -11.04 -5.62
CA LEU A 284 -13.50 -11.32 -5.59
C LEU A 284 -13.10 -12.26 -6.73
N LEU A 285 -13.90 -13.29 -7.00
CA LEU A 285 -13.66 -14.20 -8.11
C LEU A 285 -13.93 -13.55 -9.47
N GLU A 286 -14.95 -12.71 -9.58
CA GLU A 286 -15.22 -11.89 -10.77
C GLU A 286 -14.05 -10.95 -11.06
N PHE A 287 -13.48 -10.32 -10.03
CA PHE A 287 -12.30 -9.48 -10.19
C PHE A 287 -11.06 -10.28 -10.54
N ALA A 288 -10.86 -11.45 -9.93
CA ALA A 288 -9.75 -12.36 -10.24
C ALA A 288 -9.74 -12.77 -11.73
N GLN A 289 -10.91 -12.89 -12.36
CA GLN A 289 -11.03 -13.19 -13.79
C GLN A 289 -10.48 -12.10 -14.70
N LEU A 290 -10.33 -10.87 -14.21
CA LEU A 290 -9.72 -9.77 -14.99
C LEU A 290 -8.22 -10.00 -15.24
N GLY A 291 -7.58 -10.92 -14.50
CA GLY A 291 -6.25 -11.42 -14.78
C GLY A 291 -5.09 -10.61 -14.17
N CYS A 292 -5.38 -9.60 -13.34
CA CYS A 292 -4.36 -8.91 -12.54
C CYS A 292 -3.85 -9.79 -11.41
N TYR A 293 -2.75 -9.37 -10.80
CA TYR A 293 -2.31 -9.92 -9.53
C TYR A 293 -3.15 -9.36 -8.38
N LEU A 294 -3.56 -10.25 -7.49
CA LEU A 294 -4.35 -10.03 -6.29
C LEU A 294 -3.40 -9.97 -5.10
N GLU A 295 -3.15 -8.77 -4.58
CA GLU A 295 -2.22 -8.60 -3.47
C GLU A 295 -2.94 -8.51 -2.13
N PHE A 296 -2.46 -9.34 -1.20
CA PHE A 296 -2.83 -9.34 0.21
C PHE A 296 -1.65 -8.81 1.01
N ASP A 297 -1.60 -7.49 1.15
CA ASP A 297 -0.47 -6.75 1.71
C ASP A 297 -0.71 -6.31 3.16
N LEU A 298 -1.84 -6.63 3.79
CA LEU A 298 -2.10 -6.14 5.16
C LEU A 298 -1.82 -7.18 6.25
N PHE A 299 -0.99 -8.20 6.01
CA PHE A 299 -0.66 -9.20 7.02
C PHE A 299 -0.06 -8.58 8.29
N GLY A 300 -0.56 -9.02 9.44
CA GLY A 300 -0.28 -8.51 10.78
C GLY A 300 -0.95 -7.19 11.14
N THR A 301 -1.72 -6.59 10.23
CA THR A 301 -2.57 -5.44 10.56
C THR A 301 -3.91 -5.90 11.11
N GLU A 302 -4.14 -5.61 12.40
CA GLU A 302 -5.39 -5.86 13.11
C GLU A 302 -5.87 -4.59 13.84
N LEU A 303 -6.81 -3.89 13.23
CA LEU A 303 -7.37 -2.65 13.77
C LEU A 303 -8.82 -2.88 14.20
N LEU A 304 -9.15 -2.44 15.41
CA LEU A 304 -10.55 -2.39 15.86
C LEU A 304 -11.32 -1.27 15.14
N HIS A 305 -10.65 -0.14 14.92
CA HIS A 305 -11.22 1.02 14.28
C HIS A 305 -10.29 1.47 13.15
N TYR A 306 -10.74 1.30 11.91
CA TYR A 306 -10.02 1.82 10.75
C TYR A 306 -10.35 3.29 10.55
N GLN A 307 -9.43 4.18 10.94
CA GLN A 307 -9.66 5.64 11.00
C GLN A 307 -10.11 6.27 9.68
N PHE A 308 -9.70 5.69 8.54
CA PHE A 308 -10.10 6.19 7.21
C PHE A 308 -11.46 5.69 6.74
N ASN A 309 -11.98 4.61 7.31
CA ASN A 309 -13.30 4.11 6.99
C ASN A 309 -13.85 3.27 8.16
N PRO A 310 -14.60 3.89 9.09
CA PRO A 310 -15.10 3.22 10.28
C PRO A 310 -16.02 2.02 10.03
N ALA A 311 -16.56 1.87 8.82
CA ALA A 311 -17.42 0.74 8.45
C ALA A 311 -16.65 -0.49 7.96
N ILE A 312 -15.32 -0.38 7.77
CA ILE A 312 -14.47 -1.49 7.35
C ILE A 312 -13.96 -2.22 8.58
N ASP A 313 -14.21 -3.53 8.61
CA ASP A 313 -13.63 -4.45 9.58
C ASP A 313 -12.30 -4.99 9.05
N MET A 314 -11.19 -4.60 9.67
CA MET A 314 -9.90 -5.17 9.30
C MET A 314 -9.87 -6.66 9.66
N PRO A 315 -9.65 -7.57 8.69
CA PRO A 315 -9.50 -8.98 9.02
C PRO A 315 -8.24 -9.20 9.86
N ASN A 316 -8.25 -10.26 10.64
CA ASN A 316 -7.03 -10.82 11.20
C ASN A 316 -6.35 -11.75 10.19
N ASP A 317 -5.12 -12.18 10.50
CA ASP A 317 -4.35 -12.99 9.58
C ASP A 317 -4.97 -14.36 9.31
N ASN A 318 -5.69 -14.93 10.27
CA ASN A 318 -6.44 -16.17 10.03
C ASN A 318 -7.56 -15.98 8.99
N LYS A 319 -8.22 -14.80 8.97
CA LYS A 319 -9.21 -14.46 7.94
C LYS A 319 -8.53 -14.21 6.59
N ARG A 320 -7.37 -13.55 6.54
CA ARG A 320 -6.57 -13.37 5.31
C ARG A 320 -6.13 -14.71 4.72
N ILE A 321 -5.58 -15.61 5.54
CA ILE A 321 -5.20 -16.97 5.12
C ILE A 321 -6.39 -17.72 4.52
N LYS A 322 -7.61 -17.58 5.09
CA LYS A 322 -8.82 -18.19 4.51
C LYS A 322 -9.17 -17.61 3.14
N ARG A 323 -8.98 -16.31 2.91
CA ARG A 323 -9.21 -15.66 1.61
C ARG A 323 -8.17 -16.09 0.57
N VAL A 324 -6.89 -16.15 0.95
CA VAL A 324 -5.84 -16.71 0.09
C VAL A 324 -6.17 -18.16 -0.26
N ARG A 325 -6.55 -18.98 0.73
CA ARG A 325 -6.95 -20.38 0.49
C ARG A 325 -8.12 -20.49 -0.48
N LEU A 326 -9.12 -19.64 -0.33
CA LEU A 326 -10.27 -19.60 -1.24
C LEU A 326 -9.83 -19.38 -2.69
N LEU A 327 -8.94 -18.43 -2.95
CA LEU A 327 -8.43 -18.17 -4.30
C LEU A 327 -7.61 -19.36 -4.85
N VAL A 328 -6.81 -20.00 -3.99
CA VAL A 328 -6.05 -21.21 -4.35
C VAL A 328 -7.00 -22.36 -4.70
N ASP A 329 -8.07 -22.57 -3.93
CA ASP A 329 -9.06 -23.62 -4.18
C ASP A 329 -9.82 -23.40 -5.51
N GLU A 330 -9.92 -22.16 -5.95
CA GLU A 330 -10.56 -21.76 -7.21
C GLU A 330 -9.55 -21.63 -8.38
N GLY A 331 -8.27 -22.01 -8.17
CA GLY A 331 -7.24 -22.11 -9.22
C GLY A 331 -6.52 -20.79 -9.56
N TYR A 332 -6.55 -19.79 -8.67
CA TYR A 332 -5.92 -18.48 -8.88
C TYR A 332 -4.53 -18.36 -8.22
N GLU A 333 -3.88 -19.47 -7.83
CA GLU A 333 -2.63 -19.40 -7.08
C GLU A 333 -1.47 -18.71 -7.82
N ASP A 334 -1.49 -18.67 -9.15
CA ASP A 334 -0.51 -17.98 -10.00
C ASP A 334 -0.72 -16.46 -10.08
N ARG A 335 -1.75 -15.95 -9.39
CA ARG A 335 -2.13 -14.53 -9.37
C ARG A 335 -2.17 -13.92 -7.98
N ILE A 336 -1.63 -14.59 -6.96
CA ILE A 336 -1.64 -14.10 -5.59
C ILE A 336 -0.27 -13.55 -5.22
N LEU A 337 -0.23 -12.36 -4.62
CA LEU A 337 0.95 -11.76 -4.01
C LEU A 337 0.68 -11.42 -2.53
N MET A 338 1.74 -11.30 -1.74
CA MET A 338 1.64 -11.09 -0.30
C MET A 338 2.72 -10.16 0.24
N ALA A 339 2.33 -9.34 1.21
CA ALA A 339 3.22 -8.43 1.92
C ALA A 339 2.62 -7.96 3.26
N HIS A 340 3.27 -7.00 3.92
CA HIS A 340 2.80 -6.40 5.16
C HIS A 340 2.39 -4.94 5.01
N ASP A 341 2.86 -4.21 3.99
CA ASP A 341 2.64 -2.76 3.87
C ASP A 341 3.10 -2.07 5.17
N ILE A 342 4.30 -2.38 5.67
CA ILE A 342 4.81 -1.71 6.88
C ILE A 342 5.09 -0.25 6.54
N HIS A 343 4.27 0.64 7.09
CA HIS A 343 4.33 2.07 6.81
C HIS A 343 4.27 2.96 8.07
N THR A 344 4.36 2.37 9.27
CA THR A 344 4.36 3.08 10.56
C THR A 344 5.30 2.46 11.60
N LYS A 345 5.88 3.29 12.47
CA LYS A 345 6.91 2.87 13.45
C LYS A 345 6.46 1.76 14.39
N HIS A 346 5.26 1.85 14.96
CA HIS A 346 4.75 0.88 15.94
C HIS A 346 4.65 -0.57 15.40
N ARG A 347 4.75 -0.74 14.08
CA ARG A 347 4.74 -2.05 13.42
C ARG A 347 6.13 -2.70 13.33
N LEU A 348 7.19 -1.95 13.62
CA LEU A 348 8.55 -2.45 13.76
C LEU A 348 8.72 -3.19 15.09
N VAL A 349 9.55 -4.24 15.10
CA VAL A 349 9.91 -5.07 16.25
C VAL A 349 10.50 -4.23 17.38
N LYS A 350 11.29 -3.21 17.06
CA LYS A 350 11.83 -2.24 18.03
C LYS A 350 10.74 -1.65 18.94
N TYR A 351 9.53 -1.48 18.42
CA TYR A 351 8.39 -0.92 19.13
C TYR A 351 7.35 -1.98 19.54
N GLY A 352 7.71 -3.27 19.51
CA GLY A 352 6.80 -4.37 19.85
C GLY A 352 5.85 -4.76 18.71
N GLY A 353 6.12 -4.31 17.49
CA GLY A 353 5.41 -4.73 16.29
C GLY A 353 5.92 -6.06 15.72
N HIS A 354 5.31 -6.48 14.62
CA HIS A 354 5.57 -7.77 13.97
C HIS A 354 6.80 -7.83 13.05
N GLY A 355 7.23 -6.69 12.52
CA GLY A 355 8.31 -6.53 11.55
C GLY A 355 8.18 -7.26 10.22
N TYR A 356 9.17 -7.05 9.36
CA TYR A 356 9.19 -7.57 7.97
C TYR A 356 9.33 -9.10 7.86
N SER A 357 9.68 -9.78 8.95
CA SER A 357 9.82 -11.25 8.97
C SER A 357 8.52 -12.00 9.29
N HIS A 358 7.41 -11.29 9.55
CA HIS A 358 6.19 -11.88 10.07
C HIS A 358 5.58 -12.93 9.12
N ILE A 359 5.52 -12.66 7.81
CA ILE A 359 5.02 -13.61 6.82
C ILE A 359 5.82 -14.92 6.86
N LEU A 360 7.15 -14.84 6.81
CA LEU A 360 8.00 -16.04 6.79
C LEU A 360 7.98 -16.80 8.12
N THR A 361 7.91 -16.07 9.24
CA THR A 361 8.03 -16.66 10.58
C THR A 361 6.72 -17.23 11.10
N ASN A 362 5.59 -16.59 10.80
CA ASN A 362 4.30 -16.90 11.41
C ASN A 362 3.24 -17.32 10.39
N ILE A 363 3.12 -16.58 9.27
CA ILE A 363 2.06 -16.82 8.30
C ILE A 363 2.33 -18.09 7.49
N VAL A 364 3.54 -18.27 6.96
CA VAL A 364 3.93 -19.45 6.19
C VAL A 364 3.71 -20.76 6.98
N PRO A 365 4.22 -20.91 8.23
CA PRO A 365 3.90 -22.08 9.04
C PRO A 365 2.40 -22.28 9.27
N LYS A 366 1.65 -21.19 9.48
CA LYS A 366 0.20 -21.26 9.67
C LYS A 366 -0.54 -21.70 8.39
N MET A 367 -0.11 -21.24 7.22
CA MET A 367 -0.65 -21.63 5.92
C MET A 367 -0.41 -23.12 5.63
N LEU A 368 0.80 -23.62 5.91
CA LEU A 368 1.12 -25.06 5.82
C LEU A 368 0.21 -25.89 6.72
N LEU A 369 0.04 -25.50 7.99
CA LEU A 369 -0.89 -26.15 8.92
C LEU A 369 -2.35 -26.13 8.46
N ARG A 370 -2.71 -25.20 7.57
CA ARG A 370 -4.06 -25.08 6.98
C ARG A 370 -4.18 -25.77 5.62
N GLY A 371 -3.17 -26.53 5.20
CA GLY A 371 -3.19 -27.33 3.96
C GLY A 371 -2.88 -26.56 2.68
N ILE A 372 -2.36 -25.33 2.77
CA ILE A 372 -1.72 -24.67 1.63
C ILE A 372 -0.34 -25.30 1.46
N THR A 373 -0.11 -26.00 0.34
CA THR A 373 1.10 -26.78 0.11
C THR A 373 2.32 -25.90 -0.13
N GLU A 374 3.53 -26.42 0.10
CA GLU A 374 4.79 -25.74 -0.18
C GLU A 374 4.90 -25.23 -1.61
N ASN A 375 4.51 -26.03 -2.62
CA ASN A 375 4.48 -25.60 -4.02
C ASN A 375 3.63 -24.33 -4.27
N VAL A 376 2.51 -24.19 -3.55
CA VAL A 376 1.64 -22.99 -3.66
C VAL A 376 2.30 -21.80 -2.97
N LEU A 377 2.97 -22.02 -1.85
CA LEU A 377 3.71 -20.97 -1.16
C LEU A 377 4.91 -20.48 -1.98
N ASP A 378 5.61 -21.39 -2.68
CA ASP A 378 6.68 -21.04 -3.60
C ASP A 378 6.15 -20.27 -4.81
N LYS A 379 4.95 -20.59 -5.31
CA LYS A 379 4.27 -19.73 -6.30
C LYS A 379 4.08 -18.32 -5.75
N ILE A 380 3.44 -18.18 -4.60
CA ILE A 380 3.07 -16.87 -4.02
C ILE A 380 4.29 -16.03 -3.65
N LEU A 381 5.33 -16.64 -3.08
CA LEU A 381 6.48 -15.92 -2.52
C LEU A 381 7.68 -15.86 -3.45
N ILE A 382 7.76 -16.69 -4.49
CA ILE A 382 8.93 -16.77 -5.39
C ILE A 382 8.50 -16.59 -6.85
N GLU A 383 7.67 -17.48 -7.38
CA GLU A 383 7.39 -17.49 -8.83
C GLU A 383 6.54 -16.31 -9.29
N ASN A 384 5.49 -15.95 -8.55
CA ASN A 384 4.60 -14.85 -8.91
C ASN A 384 5.34 -13.50 -8.84
N PRO A 385 6.05 -13.14 -7.74
CA PRO A 385 6.87 -11.93 -7.72
C PRO A 385 7.93 -11.92 -8.81
N LYS A 386 8.60 -13.05 -9.04
CA LYS A 386 9.60 -13.19 -10.12
C LYS A 386 8.99 -12.87 -11.49
N GLN A 387 7.86 -13.49 -11.83
CA GLN A 387 7.20 -13.26 -13.12
C GLN A 387 6.67 -11.84 -13.26
N TRP A 388 6.06 -11.31 -12.20
CA TRP A 388 5.53 -9.96 -12.18
C TRP A 388 6.63 -8.93 -12.41
N LEU A 389 7.72 -8.99 -11.61
CA LEU A 389 8.80 -8.01 -11.61
C LEU A 389 9.72 -8.07 -12.83
N THR A 390 9.69 -9.16 -13.61
CA THR A 390 10.56 -9.32 -14.80
C THR A 390 10.06 -8.47 -15.96
N PHE A 391 10.84 -7.48 -16.40
CA PHE A 391 10.49 -6.65 -17.57
C PHE A 391 10.31 -7.50 -18.84
N LYS A 392 9.37 -7.10 -19.71
CA LYS A 392 9.06 -7.84 -20.94
C LYS A 392 9.74 -7.22 -22.15
#